data_AF-A0A8S3I9X8-F1
#
_entry.id   AF-A0A8S3I9X8-F1
#
_cell.length_a   1.000
_cell.length_b   1.000
_cell.length_c   1.000
_cell.angle_alpha   90.00
_cell.angle_beta   90.00
_cell.angle_gamma   90.00
#
_symmetry.space_group_name_H-M   'P 1'
#
loop_
_entity.id
_entity.type
_entity.pdbx_description
1 polymer ?
#
loop_
_entity_poly.entity_id
_entity_poly.type
_entity_poly.pdbx_seq_one_letter_code
_entity_poly.pdbx_strand_id
1 'polypeptide(L)' 'GDVKKEEEEEETDVIADFQERIIQSNKQMYGHGIGLPICRLYAEFFGGSLTLRQASRVGVDVYLRLGFIHTNSKRIKI' A
#
# COMPACT_ATOMS: atom_id res chain seq x y z
N GLY A 1 4.18 -37.54 -34.29
CA GLY A 1 3.42 -36.43 -34.88
C GLY A 1 3.07 -35.49 -33.77
N ASP A 2 4.11 -34.83 -33.28
CA ASP A 2 4.18 -34.16 -32.00
C ASP A 2 3.63 -32.75 -32.17
N VAL A 3 2.39 -32.55 -31.74
CA VAL A 3 1.81 -31.21 -31.63
C VAL A 3 2.30 -30.65 -30.30
N LYS A 4 3.39 -29.88 -30.35
CA LYS A 4 3.78 -28.96 -29.28
C LYS A 4 2.60 -28.03 -29.04
N LYS A 5 1.93 -28.17 -27.90
CA LYS A 5 1.11 -27.09 -27.36
C LYS A 5 2.08 -26.02 -26.88
N GLU A 6 2.09 -24.91 -27.58
CA GLU A 6 2.72 -23.68 -27.14
C GLU A 6 1.97 -23.25 -25.88
N GLU A 7 2.66 -23.31 -24.74
CA GLU A 7 2.19 -22.76 -23.48
C GLU A 7 2.28 -21.24 -23.62
N GLU A 8 1.15 -20.61 -23.94
CA GLU A 8 0.98 -19.16 -23.77
C GLU A 8 1.12 -18.88 -22.28
N GLU A 9 2.26 -18.33 -21.86
CA GLU A 9 2.42 -17.74 -20.54
C GLU A 9 1.43 -16.56 -20.45
N GLU A 10 0.28 -16.79 -19.81
CA GLU A 10 -0.61 -15.71 -19.40
C GLU A 10 0.20 -14.75 -18.53
N GLU A 11 0.52 -13.56 -19.08
CA GLU A 11 1.06 -12.46 -18.31
C GLU A 11 -0.03 -12.01 -17.33
N THR A 12 -0.04 -12.64 -16.16
CA THR A 12 -1.01 -12.31 -15.13
C THR A 12 -0.70 -10.90 -14.64
N ASP A 13 -1.57 -9.95 -14.96
CA ASP A 13 -1.49 -8.62 -14.38
C ASP A 13 -1.74 -8.75 -12.88
N VAL A 14 -0.63 -8.75 -12.13
CA VAL A 14 -0.58 -8.88 -10.68
C VAL A 14 -1.42 -7.81 -9.99
N ILE A 15 -1.64 -6.66 -10.64
CA ILE A 15 -2.48 -5.58 -10.13
C ILE A 15 -3.96 -5.92 -10.31
N ALA A 16 -4.33 -6.55 -11.43
CA ALA A 16 -5.70 -6.97 -11.70
C ALA A 16 -6.15 -8.11 -10.75
N ASP A 17 -5.33 -9.15 -10.57
CA ASP A 17 -5.63 -10.25 -9.61
C ASP A 17 -5.75 -9.73 -8.17
N PHE A 18 -4.91 -8.75 -7.81
CA PHE A 18 -4.98 -8.10 -6.51
C PHE A 18 -6.28 -7.32 -6.31
N GLN A 19 -6.75 -6.59 -7.33
CA GLN A 19 -8.02 -5.86 -7.28
C GLN A 19 -9.22 -6.79 -7.18
N GLU A 20 -9.20 -7.91 -7.91
CA GLU A 20 -10.30 -8.88 -7.91
C GLU A 20 -10.46 -9.54 -6.52
N ARG A 21 -9.33 -9.89 -5.88
CA ARG A 21 -9.29 -10.40 -4.50
C ARG A 21 -9.77 -9.39 -3.46
N ILE A 22 -9.56 -8.08 -3.68
CA ILE A 22 -10.08 -7.02 -2.80
C ILE A 22 -11.62 -6.99 -2.85
N ILE A 23 -12.22 -7.09 -4.03
CA ILE A 23 -13.67 -6.97 -4.22
C ILE A 23 -14.44 -8.20 -3.70
N GLN A 24 -13.84 -9.40 -3.75
CA GLN A 24 -14.46 -10.61 -3.16
C GLN A 24 -14.48 -10.62 -1.63
N SER A 25 -13.69 -9.76 -0.96
CA SER A 25 -13.52 -9.75 0.50
C SER A 25 -14.61 -9.01 1.28
N ASN A 26 -15.86 -8.97 0.79
CA ASN A 26 -17.05 -8.23 1.29
C ASN A 26 -17.45 -8.46 2.78
N LYS A 27 -16.58 -9.02 3.63
CA LYS A 27 -16.75 -9.20 5.08
C LYS A 27 -15.59 -8.73 5.96
N GLN A 28 -14.46 -8.28 5.42
CA GLN A 28 -13.29 -7.90 6.23
C GLN A 28 -13.04 -6.39 6.17
N MET A 29 -12.94 -5.76 7.34
CA MET A 29 -12.64 -4.32 7.47
C MET A 29 -11.18 -3.98 7.19
N TYR A 30 -10.33 -4.97 6.91
CA TYR A 30 -8.91 -4.82 6.63
C TYR A 30 -8.56 -5.61 5.36
N GLY A 31 -7.67 -5.04 4.55
CA GLY A 31 -7.10 -5.72 3.39
C GLY A 31 -5.78 -6.42 3.73
N HIS A 32 -4.84 -6.41 2.80
CA HIS A 32 -3.56 -7.14 2.87
C HIS A 32 -2.49 -6.55 3.82
N GLY A 33 -2.86 -5.65 4.74
CA GLY A 33 -1.92 -5.06 5.71
C GLY A 33 -0.92 -4.03 5.14
N ILE A 34 -1.01 -3.69 3.85
CA ILE A 34 -0.12 -2.72 3.19
C ILE A 34 -0.47 -1.25 3.48
N GLY A 35 -1.62 -0.98 4.11
CA GLY A 35 -2.09 0.39 4.35
C GLY A 35 -1.15 1.23 5.21
N LEU A 36 -0.64 0.69 6.33
CA LEU A 36 0.27 1.43 7.21
C LEU A 36 1.62 1.76 6.55
N PRO A 37 2.31 0.81 5.87
CA PRO A 37 3.49 1.12 5.07
C PRO A 37 3.25 2.18 3.99
N ILE A 38 2.13 2.09 3.26
CA ILE A 38 1.78 3.04 2.19
C ILE A 38 1.51 4.44 2.78
N CYS A 39 0.71 4.53 3.85
CA CYS A 39 0.45 5.79 4.53
C CYS A 39 1.74 6.46 5.04
N ARG A 40 2.70 5.67 5.54
CA ARG A 40 4.01 6.19 5.93
C ARG A 40 4.79 6.76 4.75
N LEU A 41 4.83 6.05 3.62
CA LEU A 41 5.48 6.52 2.40
C LEU A 41 4.89 7.85 1.93
N TYR A 42 3.56 7.98 1.94
CA TYR A 42 2.89 9.23 1.59
C TYR A 42 3.22 10.37 2.56
N ALA A 43 3.25 10.09 3.87
CA ALA A 43 3.64 11.10 4.85
C ALA A 43 5.07 11.58 4.61
N GLU A 44 6.02 10.65 4.39
CA GLU A 44 7.43 10.97 4.12
C GLU A 44 7.62 11.72 2.79
N PHE A 45 6.83 11.41 1.77
CA PHE A 45 6.85 12.10 0.47
C PHE A 45 6.59 13.61 0.60
N PHE A 46 5.62 14.00 1.43
CA PHE A 46 5.31 15.40 1.72
C PHE A 46 6.19 16.02 2.83
N GLY A 47 7.28 15.36 3.22
CA GLY A 47 8.19 15.85 4.27
C GLY A 47 7.63 15.72 5.69
N GLY A 48 6.65 14.85 5.87
CA GLY A 48 6.04 14.47 7.14
C GLY A 48 6.59 13.16 7.73
N SER A 49 5.82 12.54 8.62
CA SER A 49 6.15 11.26 9.26
C SER A 49 4.92 10.58 9.85
N LEU A 50 4.87 9.24 9.82
CA LEU A 50 3.86 8.43 10.51
C LEU A 50 4.53 7.62 11.65
N THR A 51 3.99 7.67 12.86
CA THR A 51 4.53 6.93 14.02
C THR A 51 3.42 6.27 14.83
N LEU A 52 3.61 5.00 15.16
CA LEU A 52 2.72 4.26 16.06
C LEU A 52 3.31 4.25 17.47
N ARG A 53 2.49 4.52 18.49
CA ARG A 53 2.84 4.38 19.90
C ARG A 53 1.85 3.47 20.57
N GLN A 54 2.35 2.33 21.04
CA GLN A 54 1.54 1.39 21.80
C GLN A 54 1.52 1.80 23.27
N ALA A 55 0.34 2.13 23.77
CA ALA A 55 0.07 2.27 25.19
C ALA A 55 -0.26 0.88 25.75
N SER A 56 0.71 0.27 26.43
CA SER A 56 0.56 -1.07 27.00
C SER A 56 -0.74 -1.17 27.81
N ARG A 57 -1.58 -2.16 27.46
CA ARG A 57 -2.88 -2.46 28.08
C ARG A 57 -4.02 -1.47 27.81
N VAL A 58 -3.84 -0.45 26.96
CA VAL A 58 -4.90 0.51 26.60
C VAL A 58 -5.18 0.49 25.11
N GLY A 59 -4.15 0.60 24.26
CA GLY A 59 -4.35 0.70 22.82
C GLY A 59 -3.11 1.16 22.06
N VAL A 60 -3.33 1.61 20.84
CA VAL A 60 -2.29 2.15 19.96
C VAL A 60 -2.72 3.52 19.47
N ASP A 61 -1.88 4.52 19.72
CA ASP A 61 -2.04 5.86 19.18
C ASP A 61 -1.24 5.99 17.87
N VAL A 62 -1.83 6.64 16.88
CA VAL A 62 -1.20 6.91 15.58
C VAL A 62 -0.96 8.40 15.43
N TYR A 63 0.31 8.78 15.32
CA TYR A 63 0.73 10.16 15.09
C TYR A 63 1.08 10.36 13.62
N LEU A 64 0.25 11.12 12.91
CA LEU A 64 0.51 11.54 11.54
C LEU A 64 0.95 13.01 11.53
N ARG A 65 2.19 13.25 11.10
CA ARG A 65 2.71 14.60 10.84
C ARG A 65 2.80 14.79 9.33
N LEU A 66 2.28 15.91 8.84
CA LEU A 66 2.38 16.29 7.44
C LEU A 66 3.22 17.56 7.32
N GLY A 67 4.05 17.63 6.29
CA GLY A 67 4.75 18.86 5.95
C GLY A 67 3.77 19.91 5.41
N PHE A 68 4.09 21.19 5.61
CA PHE A 68 3.31 22.28 5.03
C PHE A 68 3.47 22.27 3.50
N ILE A 69 2.34 22.34 2.80
CA ILE A 69 2.20 22.20 1.34
C ILE A 69 3.06 23.18 0.54
N HIS A 70 3.46 24.31 1.14
CA HIS A 70 4.16 25.38 0.45
C HIS A 70 5.70 25.29 0.51
N THR A 71 6.29 24.41 1.34
CA THR A 71 7.74 24.46 1.64
C THR A 71 8.51 23.14 1.50
N ASN A 72 7.89 21.97 1.67
CA ASN A 72 8.65 20.71 1.83
C ASN A 72 8.23 19.54 0.94
N SER A 73 7.42 19.76 -0.11
CA SER A 73 7.14 18.71 -1.07
C SER A 73 8.41 18.40 -1.87
N LYS A 74 9.06 17.27 -1.57
CA LYS A 74 10.21 16.80 -2.35
C LYS A 74 9.69 16.45 -3.74
N ARG A 75 9.82 17.39 -4.67
CA ARG A 75 9.61 17.13 -6.09
C ARG A 75 10.59 16.04 -6.51
N ILE A 76 10.10 14.82 -6.74
CA ILE A 76 10.88 13.75 -7.36
C ILE A 76 11.39 14.30 -8.69
N LYS A 77 12.71 14.48 -8.80
CA LYS A 77 13.36 14.72 -10.08
C LYS A 77 13.56 13.36 -10.72
N ILE A 78 12.64 13.00 -11.60
CA ILE A 78 12.79 11.92 -12.59
C ILE A 78 13.56 12.46 -13.78
#